data_AF-A0A0B1U4J2-F1
#
_entry.id   AF-A0A0B1U4J2-F1
#
_cell.length_a   1.000
_cell.length_b   1.000
_cell.length_c   1.000
_cell.angle_alpha   90.00
_cell.angle_beta   90.00
_cell.angle_gamma   90.00
#
_symmetry.space_group_name_H-M   'P 1'
#
loop_
_entity.id
_entity.type
_entity.pdbx_description
1 polymer ?
#
loop_
_entity_poly.entity_id
_entity_poly.type
_entity_poly.pdbx_seq_one_letter_code
_entity_poly.pdbx_strand_id
1 'polypeptide(L)'
;MNAFLIIRFPRPDVAIEYDLDPDAAIKQRERAFSEAASHGHLVAGAHISFPGIGPVGKADPGYRWLAVPYANEAHGQQQALCATK
;
A
#
# COMPACT_ATOMS: atom_id res chain seq x y z
N MET A 1 -5.79 -17.41 -4.35
CA MET A 1 -6.03 -16.64 -3.10
C MET A 1 -5.40 -15.25 -3.18
N ASN A 2 -5.29 -14.64 -4.38
CA ASN A 2 -4.26 -13.62 -4.64
C ASN A 2 -4.84 -12.22 -4.92
N ALA A 3 -6.15 -12.03 -4.73
CA ALA A 3 -6.84 -10.79 -5.14
C ALA A 3 -7.52 -10.03 -3.99
N PHE A 4 -7.64 -10.61 -2.80
CA PHE A 4 -8.48 -10.03 -1.74
C PHE A 4 -7.85 -8.80 -1.06
N LEU A 5 -6.53 -8.67 -1.03
CA LEU A 5 -5.90 -7.44 -0.53
C LEU A 5 -6.11 -6.25 -1.46
N ILE A 6 -6.17 -6.49 -2.77
CA ILE A 6 -6.18 -5.44 -3.78
C ILE A 6 -7.52 -4.70 -3.76
N ILE A 7 -8.63 -5.41 -3.52
CA ILE A 7 -9.97 -4.82 -3.38
C ILE A 7 -10.15 -4.02 -2.08
N ARG A 8 -9.39 -4.33 -1.02
CA ARG A 8 -9.49 -3.63 0.27
C ARG A 8 -8.91 -2.22 0.26
N PHE A 9 -8.09 -1.87 -0.73
CA PHE A 9 -7.60 -0.50 -0.90
C PHE A 9 -8.72 0.47 -1.34
N PRO A 10 -9.45 0.21 -2.44
CA PRO A 10 -10.59 1.06 -2.82
C PRO A 10 -11.81 0.86 -1.90
N ARG A 11 -11.94 -0.29 -1.24
CA ARG A 11 -13.04 -0.62 -0.31
C ARG A 11 -12.51 -1.10 1.04
N PRO A 12 -12.02 -0.18 1.91
CA PRO A 12 -11.48 -0.55 3.22
C PRO A 12 -12.54 -1.13 4.16
N ASP A 13 -13.81 -0.85 3.89
CA ASP A 13 -15.02 -1.30 4.59
C ASP A 13 -15.32 -2.81 4.46
N VAL A 14 -14.63 -3.53 3.57
CA VAL A 14 -14.89 -4.95 3.33
C VAL A 14 -14.04 -5.82 4.26
N ALA A 15 -14.66 -6.44 5.27
CA ALA A 15 -14.03 -7.49 6.07
C ALA A 15 -13.94 -8.83 5.32
N ILE A 16 -13.05 -9.71 5.77
CA ILE A 16 -12.91 -11.07 5.22
C ILE A 16 -13.38 -12.11 6.22
N GLU A 17 -13.79 -13.29 5.75
CA GLU A 17 -14.23 -14.40 6.60
C GLU A 17 -13.15 -14.85 7.61
N TYR A 18 -11.89 -14.52 7.35
CA TYR A 18 -10.75 -14.79 8.24
C TYR A 18 -10.52 -13.68 9.30
N ASP A 19 -11.27 -12.59 9.28
CA ASP A 19 -11.21 -11.56 10.33
C ASP A 19 -11.98 -12.08 11.56
N LEU A 20 -11.26 -12.33 12.68
CA LEU A 20 -11.88 -12.79 13.93
C LEU A 20 -12.90 -11.78 14.50
N ASP A 21 -12.64 -10.50 14.30
CA ASP A 21 -13.52 -9.38 14.60
C ASP A 21 -13.56 -8.45 13.36
N PRO A 22 -14.61 -8.53 12.54
CA PRO A 22 -14.75 -7.75 11.32
C PRO A 22 -14.72 -6.23 11.56
N ASP A 23 -15.35 -5.75 12.63
CA ASP A 23 -15.47 -4.32 12.93
C ASP A 23 -14.13 -3.75 13.39
N ALA A 24 -13.39 -4.49 14.21
CA ALA A 24 -12.04 -4.11 14.61
C ALA A 24 -11.08 -4.12 13.42
N ALA A 25 -11.20 -5.10 12.52
CA ALA A 25 -10.35 -5.22 11.33
C ALA A 25 -10.55 -4.06 10.35
N ILE A 26 -11.79 -3.62 10.13
CA ILE A 26 -12.10 -2.46 9.29
C ILE A 26 -11.47 -1.20 9.89
N LYS A 27 -11.72 -0.93 11.18
CA LYS A 27 -11.18 0.27 11.87
C LYS A 27 -9.66 0.32 11.84
N GLN A 28 -9.00 -0.81 12.08
CA GLN A 28 -7.53 -0.88 12.05
C GLN A 28 -6.99 -0.62 10.65
N ARG A 29 -7.67 -1.11 9.62
CA ARG A 29 -7.27 -0.93 8.22
C ARG A 29 -7.45 0.51 7.77
N GLU A 30 -8.58 1.13 8.08
CA GLU A 30 -8.84 2.53 7.77
C GLU A 30 -7.80 3.44 8.42
N ARG A 31 -7.46 3.18 9.68
CA ARG A 31 -6.41 3.91 10.40
C ARG A 31 -5.05 3.74 9.71
N ALA A 32 -4.63 2.50 9.43
CA ALA A 32 -3.33 2.22 8.82
C ALA A 32 -3.19 2.85 7.42
N PHE A 33 -4.25 2.80 6.60
CA PHE A 33 -4.24 3.43 5.28
C PHE A 33 -4.29 4.95 5.34
N SER A 34 -5.05 5.52 6.28
CA SER A 34 -5.08 6.97 6.49
C SER A 34 -3.72 7.50 6.93
N GLU A 35 -3.06 6.83 7.88
CA GLU A 35 -1.71 7.18 8.35
C GLU A 35 -0.70 7.03 7.21
N ALA A 36 -0.70 5.91 6.49
CA ALA A 36 0.22 5.68 5.38
C ALA A 36 0.05 6.70 4.25
N ALA A 37 -1.19 7.01 3.87
CA ALA A 37 -1.46 7.96 2.80
C ALA A 37 -1.23 9.42 3.19
N SER A 38 -1.32 9.75 4.48
CA SER A 38 -1.08 11.13 4.96
C SER A 38 0.42 11.41 5.14
N HIS A 39 1.19 10.41 5.58
CA HIS A 39 2.62 10.57 5.88
C HIS A 39 3.54 10.06 4.76
N GLY A 40 2.98 9.43 3.72
CA GLY A 40 3.76 8.84 2.61
C GLY A 40 4.58 7.63 3.05
N HIS A 41 4.10 6.86 4.04
CA HIS A 41 4.82 5.69 4.53
C HIS A 41 4.84 4.57 3.48
N LEU A 42 5.95 3.81 3.47
CA LEU A 42 6.03 2.54 2.77
C LEU A 42 5.25 1.50 3.58
N VAL A 43 4.31 0.84 2.92
CA VAL A 43 3.53 -0.25 3.51
C VAL A 43 4.11 -1.56 3.02
N ALA A 44 4.30 -2.53 3.91
CA ALA A 44 4.70 -3.89 3.59
C ALA A 44 3.54 -4.85 3.90
N GLY A 45 2.95 -5.45 2.87
CA GLY A 45 1.80 -6.35 3.01
C GLY A 45 2.20 -7.81 2.77
N ALA A 46 1.94 -8.67 3.77
CA ALA A 46 2.31 -10.09 3.74
C ALA A 46 1.68 -10.91 2.59
N HIS A 47 0.55 -10.46 2.05
CA HIS A 47 -0.14 -11.16 0.95
C HIS A 47 -0.35 -10.28 -0.30
N ILE A 48 0.48 -9.24 -0.46
CA ILE A 48 0.54 -8.45 -1.70
C ILE A 48 1.52 -9.14 -2.65
N SER A 49 1.32 -9.00 -3.97
CA SER A 49 2.26 -9.48 -4.98
C SER A 49 3.69 -9.08 -4.63
N PHE A 50 4.59 -10.07 -4.59
CA PHE A 50 5.99 -9.88 -4.26
C PHE A 50 6.61 -8.78 -5.15
N PRO A 51 7.36 -7.80 -4.59
CA PRO A 51 8.00 -7.76 -3.26
C PRO A 51 7.09 -7.32 -2.09
N GLY A 52 5.82 -7.00 -2.35
CA GLY A 52 4.85 -6.68 -1.29
C GLY A 52 5.08 -5.36 -0.57
N ILE A 53 5.98 -4.50 -1.06
CA ILE A 53 6.31 -3.20 -0.46
C ILE A 53 5.94 -2.07 -1.43
N GLY A 54 5.25 -1.06 -0.93
CA GLY A 54 4.94 0.13 -1.71
C GLY A 54 4.15 1.19 -0.95
N PRO A 55 4.13 2.44 -1.47
CA PRO A 55 3.35 3.50 -0.89
C PRO A 55 1.86 3.34 -1.20
N VAL A 56 1.04 3.83 -0.29
CA VAL A 56 -0.41 3.91 -0.45
C VAL A 56 -0.77 5.36 -0.67
N GLY A 57 -1.51 5.65 -1.74
CA GLY A 57 -2.05 6.98 -2.03
C GLY A 57 -3.54 7.05 -1.77
N LYS A 58 -4.06 8.25 -1.47
CA LYS A 58 -5.51 8.51 -1.49
C LYS A 58 -6.02 8.44 -2.93
N ALA A 59 -7.17 7.81 -3.14
CA ALA A 59 -7.86 7.75 -4.42
C ALA A 59 -9.37 7.78 -4.14
N ASP A 60 -10.17 8.44 -4.98
CA ASP A 60 -11.62 8.44 -4.77
C ASP A 60 -12.30 7.32 -5.57
N PRO A 61 -13.04 6.39 -4.94
CA PRO A 61 -13.20 6.19 -3.49
C PRO A 61 -12.07 5.33 -2.84
N GLY A 62 -11.65 5.68 -1.62
CA GLY A 62 -10.70 4.92 -0.80
C GLY A 62 -9.20 5.21 -1.00
N TYR A 63 -8.44 4.16 -1.31
CA TYR A 63 -6.98 4.19 -1.42
C TYR A 63 -6.51 3.42 -2.66
N ARG A 64 -5.33 3.77 -3.16
CA ARG A 64 -4.66 3.02 -4.23
C ARG A 64 -3.27 2.57 -3.80
N TRP A 65 -2.93 1.35 -4.17
CA TRP A 65 -1.57 0.86 -4.07
C TRP A 65 -0.74 1.41 -5.23
N LEU A 66 0.40 2.04 -4.91
CA LEU A 66 1.35 2.51 -5.90
C LEU A 66 2.49 1.49 -5.98
N ALA A 67 2.61 0.81 -7.12
CA ALA A 67 3.71 -0.12 -7.32
C ALA A 67 5.03 0.64 -7.38
N VAL A 68 5.98 0.28 -6.51
CA VAL A 68 7.33 0.86 -6.55
C VAL A 68 8.09 0.16 -7.67
N PRO A 69 8.66 0.91 -8.64
CA PRO A 69 9.55 0.32 -9.63
C PRO A 69 10.76 -0.29 -8.94
N TYR A 70 11.23 -1.43 -9.44
CA TYR A 70 12.47 -2.02 -8.93
C TYR A 70 13.61 -1.01 -9.07
N ALA A 71 14.24 -0.67 -7.95
CA ALA A 71 15.42 0.17 -7.90
C ALA A 71 16.53 -0.63 -7.21
N ASN A 72 17.66 -0.79 -7.91
CA ASN A 72 18.91 -1.15 -7.27
C ASN A 72 19.64 0.12 -6.81
N GLU A 73 20.65 -0.04 -5.96
CA GLU A 73 21.49 1.06 -5.49
C GLU A 73 22.07 1.92 -6.64
N ALA A 74 22.34 1.30 -7.79
CA ALA A 74 22.77 2.01 -9.00
C ALA A 74 21.69 2.93 -9.61
N HIS A 75 20.41 2.52 -9.60
CA HIS A 75 19.30 3.35 -10.12
C HIS A 75 19.01 4.57 -9.23
N GLY A 76 19.17 4.44 -7.91
CA GLY A 76 19.01 5.58 -6.99
C GLY A 76 20.07 6.67 -7.20
N GLN A 77 21.30 6.27 -7.53
CA GLN A 77 22.39 7.19 -7.84
C GLN A 77 22.22 7.84 -9.22
N GLN A 78 21.74 7.08 -10.22
CA GLN A 78 21.56 7.57 -11.59
C GLN A 78 20.48 8.67 -11.69
N GLN A 79 19.38 8.54 -10.94
CA GLN A 79 18.31 9.56 -10.92
C GLN A 79 18.75 10.85 -10.21
N ALA A 80 19.52 10.75 -9.13
CA ALA A 80 20.09 11.91 -8.44
C ALA A 80 21.15 12.63 -9.31
N LEU A 81 21.96 11.87 -10.07
CA LEU A 81 22.96 12.42 -10.99
C LEU A 81 22.31 13.09 -12.22
N CYS A 82 21.19 12.56 -12.72
CA CYS A 82 20.50 13.14 -13.89
C CYS A 82 19.68 14.39 -13.53
N ALA A 83 19.22 14.54 -12.29
CA ALA A 83 18.49 15.73 -11.83
C ALA A 83 19.37 16.95 -11.54
N THR A 84 20.70 16.78 -11.52
CA THR A 84 21.68 17.85 -11.22
C THR A 84 22.41 18.36 -12.47
N LYS A 85 21.93 17.99 -13.66
CA LYS A 85 22.50 18.40 -14.95
C LYS A 85 21.45 19.12 -15.78
#